data_AF-V6JDS6-F1
#
_entry.id   AF-V6JDS6-F1
#
_cell.length_a   1.000
_cell.length_b   1.000
_cell.length_c   1.000
_cell.angle_alpha   90.00
_cell.angle_beta   90.00
_cell.angle_gamma   90.00
#
_symmetry.space_group_name_H-M   'P 1'
#
loop_
_entity.id
_entity.type
_entity.pdbx_description
1 polymer ?
#
loop_
_entity_poly.entity_id
_entity_poly.type
_entity_poly.pdbx_seq_one_letter_code
_entity_poly.pdbx_strand_id
1 'polypeptide(L)'
;MIHVFTGPTLSPDEPALKAPDLRLRPPIRHGDLFDPQITVGDTVVIIDGVYHHSPAVRHKEIIWTLGRGIRVIGAASIGALRAAELSDCGMIGIGSVWHDYNTGLLDGDDEVAVAQLAGGDPRACTWPLVRVRQVLSHALRKNVVDAAQADRLLGTLADVYYAHRSLDAVMRVSRRENLPEFADWLTHELATDEHFGDVKRQDALDALDLAREMAKTPAEPVEGLTWTTRCFRQWANAFAALDTEHGRLRTLERVTFQQIFDPRFKQVWWEYLISLGTSDLPWTVACAVINPRVDLSDEQTAARLLIRETPTDRTDVARYSAVNDQAREANRGFFPEAIKESVVRDMLAAVWGTGPDGLEEEAWVRGLHGVREAVDAARPFVLGFLKDQEAARR
;
A
#
# COMPACT_ATOMS: atom_id res chain seq x y z
N MET A 1 11.66 -3.93 14.86
CA MET A 1 12.10 -2.92 13.86
C MET A 1 11.03 -1.83 13.77
N ILE A 2 11.39 -0.58 13.44
CA ILE A 2 10.40 0.49 13.21
C ILE A 2 10.38 0.83 11.73
N HIS A 3 9.25 0.63 11.05
CA HIS A 3 9.07 0.96 9.64
C HIS A 3 8.39 2.32 9.51
N VAL A 4 9.05 3.30 8.90
CA VAL A 4 8.56 4.69 8.83
C VAL A 4 8.19 5.02 7.39
N PHE A 5 6.89 5.24 7.13
CA PHE A 5 6.37 5.67 5.84
C PHE A 5 6.28 7.20 5.80
N THR A 6 7.24 7.85 5.15
CA THR A 6 7.38 9.31 5.09
C THR A 6 7.81 9.78 3.70
N GLY A 7 7.54 11.06 3.39
CA GLY A 7 8.10 11.70 2.20
C GLY A 7 8.10 13.23 2.34
N PRO A 8 7.01 13.92 1.96
CA PRO A 8 6.97 15.38 1.99
C PRO A 8 6.97 16.00 3.38
N THR A 9 6.56 15.27 4.42
CA THR A 9 6.53 15.79 5.79
C THR A 9 7.90 15.79 6.43
N LEU A 10 8.62 14.65 6.39
CA LEU A 10 10.02 14.57 6.81
C LEU A 10 10.89 14.18 5.62
N SER A 11 11.79 15.09 5.24
CA SER A 11 12.80 14.83 4.21
C SER A 11 13.70 13.67 4.62
N PRO A 12 14.19 12.83 3.68
CA PRO A 12 15.15 11.76 3.98
C PRO A 12 16.42 12.23 4.72
N ASP A 13 16.78 13.51 4.58
CA ASP A 13 17.95 14.11 5.23
C ASP A 13 17.71 14.48 6.71
N GLU A 14 16.46 14.46 7.17
CA GLU A 14 16.06 14.78 8.54
C GLU A 14 16.87 13.93 9.54
N PRO A 15 17.61 14.55 10.49
CA PRO A 15 18.46 13.82 11.43
C PRO A 15 17.73 12.73 12.21
N ALA A 16 16.47 12.97 12.57
CA ALA A 16 15.64 12.02 13.30
C ALA A 16 15.42 10.70 12.54
N LEU A 17 15.57 10.68 11.21
CA LEU A 17 15.41 9.49 10.38
C LEU A 17 16.68 8.65 10.23
N LYS A 18 17.83 9.13 10.73
CA LYS A 18 19.15 8.46 10.56
C LYS A 18 19.45 7.38 11.60
N ALA A 19 18.50 7.08 12.47
CA ALA A 19 18.70 6.08 13.52
C ALA A 19 18.67 4.65 12.94
N PRO A 20 19.55 3.74 13.41
CA PRO A 20 19.74 2.42 12.81
C PRO A 20 18.58 1.44 13.04
N ASP A 21 17.69 1.75 13.99
CA ASP A 21 16.47 1.00 14.31
C ASP A 21 15.26 1.40 13.46
N LEU A 22 15.44 2.42 12.61
CA LEU A 22 14.44 2.87 11.65
C LEU A 22 14.70 2.28 10.26
N ARG A 23 13.63 1.76 9.67
CA ARG A 23 13.58 1.38 8.27
C ARG A 23 12.69 2.36 7.52
N LEU A 24 13.33 3.26 6.78
CA LEU A 24 12.62 4.24 5.96
C LEU A 24 11.93 3.57 4.78
N ARG A 25 10.68 3.96 4.57
CA ARG A 25 9.82 3.54 3.47
C ARG A 25 9.26 4.79 2.79
N PRO A 26 8.98 4.73 1.47
CA PRO A 26 8.31 5.84 0.77
C PRO A 26 6.93 6.13 1.40
N PRO A 27 6.25 7.23 1.02
CA PRO A 27 4.87 7.46 1.43
C PRO A 27 3.99 6.23 1.17
N ILE A 28 3.19 5.86 2.16
CA ILE A 28 2.43 4.61 2.14
C ILE A 28 1.45 4.57 0.96
N ARG A 29 1.37 3.41 0.32
CA ARG A 29 0.37 3.10 -0.72
C ARG A 29 -0.29 1.76 -0.47
N HIS A 30 -1.39 1.53 -1.18
CA HIS A 30 -2.06 0.24 -1.20
C HIS A 30 -1.07 -0.88 -1.53
N GLY A 31 -1.00 -1.88 -0.65
CA GLY A 31 -0.15 -3.05 -0.80
C GLY A 31 1.08 -3.07 0.11
N ASP A 32 1.55 -1.90 0.56
CA ASP A 32 2.84 -1.80 1.27
C ASP A 32 2.84 -2.49 2.64
N LEU A 33 1.67 -2.59 3.29
CA LEU A 33 1.54 -3.25 4.59
C LEU A 33 1.67 -4.78 4.49
N PHE A 34 1.50 -5.37 3.29
CA PHE A 34 1.71 -6.80 3.05
C PHE A 34 3.18 -7.18 2.83
N ASP A 35 4.13 -6.25 2.99
CA ASP A 35 5.55 -6.57 2.87
C ASP A 35 5.97 -7.60 3.94
N PRO A 36 6.55 -8.75 3.56
CA PRO A 36 6.96 -9.81 4.50
C PRO A 36 8.01 -9.35 5.52
N GLN A 37 8.69 -8.22 5.26
CA GLN A 37 9.65 -7.64 6.19
C GLN A 37 9.01 -6.90 7.36
N ILE A 38 7.68 -6.75 7.36
CA ILE A 38 6.91 -6.23 8.49
C ILE A 38 6.35 -7.44 9.25
N THR A 39 6.95 -7.73 10.39
CA THR A 39 6.68 -8.95 11.17
C THR A 39 6.14 -8.63 12.56
N VAL A 40 5.60 -9.65 13.22
CA VAL A 40 5.07 -9.53 14.59
C VAL A 40 6.14 -8.94 15.52
N GLY A 41 5.75 -7.95 16.32
CA GLY A 41 6.66 -7.21 17.20
C GLY A 41 7.30 -5.96 16.57
N ASP A 42 7.11 -5.74 15.27
CA ASP A 42 7.49 -4.47 14.64
C ASP A 42 6.51 -3.34 14.98
N THR A 43 6.98 -2.10 14.75
CA THR A 43 6.14 -0.90 14.77
C THR A 43 6.13 -0.27 13.39
N VAL A 44 4.95 0.08 12.90
CA VAL A 44 4.74 0.82 11.66
C VAL A 44 4.33 2.24 12.02
N VAL A 45 5.08 3.22 11.54
CA VAL A 45 4.76 4.64 11.66
C VAL A 45 4.30 5.14 10.29
N ILE A 46 3.06 5.57 10.20
CA ILE A 46 2.47 6.14 8.99
C ILE A 46 2.46 7.65 9.15
N ILE A 47 3.28 8.35 8.36
CA ILE A 47 3.28 9.81 8.29
C ILE A 47 2.59 10.22 6.99
N ASP A 48 3.21 9.93 5.85
CA ASP A 48 2.72 10.33 4.54
C ASP A 48 2.16 9.15 3.74
N GLY A 49 1.24 9.46 2.82
CA GLY A 49 0.73 8.52 1.83
C GLY A 49 0.76 9.11 0.43
N VAL A 50 0.71 8.24 -0.56
CA VAL A 50 0.60 8.66 -1.96
C VAL A 50 -0.76 9.33 -2.23
N TYR A 51 -0.76 10.37 -3.04
CA TYR A 51 -1.95 11.12 -3.42
C TYR A 51 -2.12 11.14 -4.95
N HIS A 52 -3.36 10.94 -5.44
CA HIS A 52 -3.80 10.91 -6.85
C HIS A 52 -3.19 9.87 -7.81
N HIS A 53 -1.90 9.54 -7.74
CA HIS A 53 -1.22 8.71 -8.75
C HIS A 53 -1.22 7.20 -8.44
N SER A 54 -1.64 6.82 -7.24
CA SER A 54 -1.75 5.43 -6.82
C SER A 54 -2.82 5.31 -5.75
N PRO A 55 -3.50 4.16 -5.61
CA PRO A 55 -4.46 3.96 -4.54
C PRO A 55 -3.78 4.14 -3.18
N ALA A 56 -4.35 4.99 -2.33
CA ALA A 56 -3.90 5.18 -0.96
C ALA A 56 -4.09 3.90 -0.12
N VAL A 57 -3.39 3.82 1.01
CA VAL A 57 -3.55 2.72 1.97
C VAL A 57 -5.01 2.58 2.40
N ARG A 58 -5.50 1.34 2.42
CA ARG A 58 -6.88 1.03 2.81
C ARG A 58 -6.96 0.71 4.30
N HIS A 59 -8.05 1.09 4.96
CA HIS A 59 -8.32 0.76 6.37
C HIS A 59 -8.13 -0.72 6.68
N LYS A 60 -8.61 -1.59 5.79
CA LYS A 60 -8.52 -3.06 5.96
C LYS A 60 -7.08 -3.58 6.02
N GLU A 61 -6.13 -2.90 5.39
CA GLU A 61 -4.71 -3.28 5.47
C GLU A 61 -4.15 -2.93 6.85
N ILE A 62 -4.49 -1.75 7.38
CA ILE A 62 -4.08 -1.32 8.72
C ILE A 62 -4.69 -2.23 9.79
N ILE A 63 -5.99 -2.53 9.69
CA ILE A 63 -6.69 -3.46 10.59
C ILE A 63 -6.03 -4.85 10.54
N TRP A 64 -5.66 -5.33 9.36
CA TRP A 64 -4.95 -6.60 9.23
C TRP A 64 -3.57 -6.56 9.88
N THR A 65 -2.82 -5.47 9.73
CA THR A 65 -1.52 -5.27 10.41
C THR A 65 -1.69 -5.29 11.93
N LEU A 66 -2.67 -4.55 12.47
CA LEU A 66 -2.99 -4.54 13.91
C LEU A 66 -3.38 -5.93 14.43
N GLY A 67 -4.19 -6.67 13.67
CA GLY A 67 -4.61 -8.04 14.01
C GLY A 67 -3.47 -9.06 14.05
N ARG A 68 -2.29 -8.73 13.49
CA ARG A 68 -1.06 -9.56 13.59
C ARG A 68 -0.21 -9.24 14.81
N GLY A 69 -0.63 -8.31 15.68
CA GLY A 69 0.21 -7.83 16.79
C GLY A 69 1.36 -6.93 16.32
N ILE A 70 1.15 -6.21 15.21
CA ILE A 70 2.07 -5.16 14.74
C ILE A 70 1.50 -3.83 15.19
N ARG A 71 2.31 -3.02 15.88
CA ARG A 71 1.89 -1.70 16.32
C ARG A 71 1.79 -0.77 15.12
N VAL A 72 0.72 0.01 15.03
CA VAL A 72 0.59 1.05 14.01
C VAL A 72 0.38 2.40 14.69
N ILE A 73 1.28 3.34 14.42
CA ILE A 73 1.23 4.73 14.87
C ILE A 73 0.96 5.61 13.65
N GLY A 74 -0.01 6.51 13.73
CA GLY A 74 -0.29 7.50 12.71
C GLY A 74 -0.12 8.92 13.23
N ALA A 75 0.55 9.76 12.45
CA ALA A 75 0.74 11.18 12.77
C ALA A 75 0.89 11.99 11.50
N ALA A 76 0.44 13.25 11.52
CA ALA A 76 0.37 14.14 10.36
C ALA A 76 -0.35 13.53 9.14
N SER A 77 -0.63 14.34 8.11
CA SER A 77 -1.00 13.84 6.77
C SER A 77 -2.10 12.75 6.79
N ILE A 78 -1.99 11.72 5.96
CA ILE A 78 -2.87 10.56 5.96
C ILE A 78 -2.76 9.71 7.25
N GLY A 79 -1.60 9.74 7.92
CA GLY A 79 -1.35 8.96 9.13
C GLY A 79 -2.28 9.36 10.26
N ALA A 80 -2.38 10.67 10.51
CA ALA A 80 -3.31 11.27 11.47
C ALA A 80 -4.76 10.95 11.15
N LEU A 81 -5.17 11.10 9.89
CA LEU A 81 -6.54 10.78 9.46
C LEU A 81 -6.88 9.30 9.73
N ARG A 82 -6.01 8.38 9.31
CA ARG A 82 -6.24 6.94 9.51
C ARG A 82 -6.22 6.56 10.99
N ALA A 83 -5.38 7.20 11.80
CA ALA A 83 -5.37 6.98 13.24
C ALA A 83 -6.64 7.50 13.93
N ALA A 84 -7.22 8.60 13.47
CA ALA A 84 -8.50 9.09 13.98
C ALA A 84 -9.64 8.11 13.63
N GLU A 85 -9.67 7.59 12.40
CA GLU A 85 -10.69 6.64 11.94
C GLU A 85 -10.56 5.23 12.54
N LEU A 86 -9.35 4.83 12.96
CA LEU A 86 -9.02 3.49 13.45
C LEU A 86 -8.59 3.45 14.92
N SER A 87 -8.86 4.52 15.67
CA SER A 87 -8.58 4.62 17.09
C SER A 87 -9.24 3.48 17.88
N ASP A 88 -10.51 3.20 17.61
CA ASP A 88 -11.26 2.08 18.19
C ASP A 88 -10.76 0.69 17.75
N CYS A 89 -9.97 0.62 16.68
CA CYS A 89 -9.30 -0.60 16.23
C CYS A 89 -7.88 -0.75 16.82
N GLY A 90 -7.43 0.17 17.68
CA GLY A 90 -6.12 0.11 18.32
C GLY A 90 -4.98 0.73 17.51
N MET A 91 -5.27 1.47 16.42
CA MET A 91 -4.27 2.34 15.80
C MET A 91 -3.98 3.51 16.76
N ILE A 92 -2.70 3.80 17.00
CA ILE A 92 -2.30 4.87 17.91
C ILE A 92 -2.15 6.15 17.11
N GLY A 93 -2.88 7.19 17.48
CA GLY A 93 -2.68 8.52 16.94
C GLY A 93 -1.87 9.42 17.87
N ILE A 94 -1.05 10.28 17.29
CA ILE A 94 -0.28 11.29 18.03
C ILE A 94 -0.17 12.58 17.22
N GLY A 95 -0.02 13.69 17.94
CA GLY A 95 0.11 15.01 17.37
C GLY A 95 -1.21 15.77 17.29
N SER A 96 -1.08 17.06 17.02
CA SER A 96 -2.22 17.98 16.97
C SER A 96 -3.13 17.73 15.77
N VAL A 97 -2.58 17.34 14.61
CA VAL A 97 -3.39 17.04 13.42
C VAL A 97 -4.27 15.82 13.68
N TRP A 98 -3.73 14.77 14.31
CA TRP A 98 -4.55 13.62 14.71
C TRP A 98 -5.62 14.01 15.71
N HIS A 99 -5.27 14.78 16.74
CA HIS A 99 -6.22 15.23 17.75
C HIS A 99 -7.39 15.99 17.13
N ASP A 100 -7.10 16.92 16.22
CA ASP A 100 -8.12 17.73 15.58
C ASP A 100 -9.05 16.90 14.68
N TYR A 101 -8.52 15.92 13.92
CA TYR A 101 -9.38 14.96 13.19
C TYR A 101 -10.21 14.08 14.15
N ASN A 102 -9.61 13.57 15.23
CA ASN A 102 -10.28 12.68 16.17
C ASN A 102 -11.41 13.39 16.94
N THR A 103 -11.29 14.69 17.17
CA THR A 103 -12.33 15.53 17.78
C THR A 103 -13.35 16.08 16.77
N GLY A 104 -13.10 15.90 15.46
CA GLY A 104 -13.93 16.45 14.39
C GLY A 104 -13.74 17.96 14.16
N LEU A 105 -12.67 18.57 14.70
CA LEU A 105 -12.30 19.95 14.38
C LEU A 105 -11.79 20.09 12.94
N LEU A 106 -11.17 19.04 12.40
CA LEU A 106 -10.83 18.89 10.99
C LEU A 106 -11.63 17.74 10.39
N ASP A 107 -12.13 17.94 9.16
CA ASP A 107 -12.84 16.92 8.38
C ASP A 107 -12.43 16.89 6.88
N GLY A 108 -11.72 17.91 6.41
CA GLY A 108 -11.27 18.04 5.02
C GLY A 108 -9.95 17.31 4.72
N ASP A 109 -9.86 16.71 3.52
CA ASP A 109 -8.63 16.10 3.01
C ASP A 109 -7.55 17.15 2.67
N ASP A 110 -7.96 18.35 2.28
CA ASP A 110 -7.07 19.45 1.89
C ASP A 110 -6.39 20.13 3.08
N GLU A 111 -6.83 19.79 4.31
CA GLU A 111 -6.22 20.26 5.55
C GLU A 111 -4.76 19.85 5.65
N VAL A 112 -4.43 18.67 5.14
CA VAL A 112 -3.09 18.08 5.22
C VAL A 112 -2.42 17.84 3.87
N ALA A 113 -3.16 18.02 2.77
CA ALA A 113 -2.67 17.81 1.41
C ALA A 113 -1.60 18.83 1.00
N VAL A 114 -0.57 18.34 0.31
CA VAL A 114 0.52 19.15 -0.23
C VAL A 114 0.88 18.68 -1.64
N ALA A 115 1.35 19.60 -2.48
CA ALA A 115 1.92 19.25 -3.77
C ALA A 115 3.43 19.02 -3.68
N GLN A 116 3.93 18.12 -4.52
CA GLN A 116 5.35 17.79 -4.69
C GLN A 116 5.79 18.16 -6.11
N LEU A 117 7.07 18.47 -6.32
CA LEU A 117 7.60 18.74 -7.66
C LEU A 117 7.61 17.48 -8.52
N ALA A 118 7.34 17.66 -9.80
CA ALA A 118 7.61 16.63 -10.80
C ALA A 118 9.12 16.40 -10.87
N GLY A 119 9.58 15.16 -10.60
CA GLY A 119 11.01 14.82 -10.61
C GLY A 119 11.48 13.93 -9.46
N GLY A 120 10.60 13.56 -8.53
CA GLY A 120 10.93 12.62 -7.45
C GLY A 120 11.60 13.27 -6.23
N ASP A 121 11.70 14.60 -6.19
CA ASP A 121 12.03 15.32 -4.96
C ASP A 121 10.86 15.17 -3.98
N PRO A 122 11.06 14.53 -2.81
CA PRO A 122 9.98 14.27 -1.89
C PRO A 122 9.44 15.54 -1.24
N ARG A 123 10.15 16.68 -1.29
CA ARG A 123 9.79 17.90 -0.56
C ARG A 123 8.46 18.51 -1.02
N ALA A 124 7.69 18.98 -0.05
CA ALA A 124 6.47 19.73 -0.30
C ALA A 124 6.79 21.11 -0.90
N CYS A 125 5.98 21.57 -1.85
CA CYS A 125 6.08 22.90 -2.46
C CYS A 125 4.92 23.82 -2.10
N THR A 126 3.91 23.28 -1.41
CA THR A 126 2.77 24.03 -0.90
C THR A 126 2.55 23.79 0.58
N TRP A 127 1.79 24.69 1.20
CA TRP A 127 1.46 24.65 2.60
C TRP A 127 0.10 23.95 2.80
N PRO A 128 0.01 23.00 3.73
CA PRO A 128 -1.26 22.44 4.18
C PRO A 128 -2.02 23.49 5.02
N LEU A 129 -3.36 23.41 5.11
CA LEU A 129 -4.12 24.38 5.92
C LEU A 129 -3.78 24.30 7.40
N VAL A 130 -3.45 23.12 7.92
CA VAL A 130 -3.01 22.98 9.33
C VAL A 130 -1.80 23.85 9.66
N ARG A 131 -0.87 24.05 8.70
CA ARG A 131 0.26 24.98 8.86
C ARG A 131 -0.21 26.44 8.86
N VAL A 132 -1.13 26.79 7.96
CA VAL A 132 -1.73 28.14 7.90
C VAL A 132 -2.44 28.47 9.23
N ARG A 133 -3.28 27.56 9.73
CA ARG A 133 -3.98 27.68 11.02
C ARG A 133 -3.00 27.90 12.17
N GLN A 134 -1.91 27.13 12.21
CA GLN A 134 -0.90 27.28 13.25
C GLN A 134 -0.21 28.64 13.19
N VAL A 135 0.24 29.06 12.00
CA VAL A 135 0.88 30.37 11.79
C VAL A 135 -0.05 31.51 12.21
N LEU A 136 -1.33 31.47 11.81
CA LEU A 136 -2.33 32.46 12.23
C LEU A 136 -2.55 32.45 13.74
N SER A 137 -2.56 31.27 14.37
CA SER A 137 -2.68 31.15 15.83
C SER A 137 -1.48 31.80 16.55
N HIS A 138 -0.27 31.69 16.01
CA HIS A 138 0.90 32.41 16.53
C HIS A 138 0.77 33.93 16.33
N ALA A 139 0.32 34.37 15.15
CA ALA A 139 0.10 35.78 14.84
C ALA A 139 -0.93 36.43 15.77
N LEU A 140 -2.04 35.73 16.05
CA LEU A 140 -3.08 36.14 17.00
C LEU A 140 -2.50 36.31 18.42
N ARG A 141 -1.73 35.34 18.92
CA ARG A 141 -1.08 35.41 20.24
C ARG A 141 -0.08 36.56 20.35
N LYS A 142 0.50 36.99 19.24
CA LYS A 142 1.44 38.11 19.15
C LYS A 142 0.76 39.45 18.83
N ASN A 143 -0.57 39.46 18.66
CA ASN A 143 -1.36 40.62 18.23
C ASN A 143 -0.91 41.22 16.88
N VAL A 144 -0.36 40.38 15.98
CA VAL A 144 -0.02 40.79 14.60
C VAL A 144 -1.28 40.86 13.73
N VAL A 145 -2.28 40.04 14.06
CA VAL A 145 -3.63 40.06 13.47
C VAL A 145 -4.67 39.92 14.58
N ASP A 146 -5.89 40.37 14.32
CA ASP A 146 -7.07 40.08 15.13
C ASP A 146 -7.81 38.81 14.63
N ALA A 147 -8.78 38.34 15.42
CA ALA A 147 -9.54 37.12 15.10
C ALA A 147 -10.27 37.22 13.75
N ALA A 148 -10.89 38.36 13.44
CA ALA A 148 -11.63 38.55 12.20
C ALA A 148 -10.68 38.58 10.98
N GLN A 149 -9.48 39.14 11.14
CA GLN A 149 -8.43 39.13 10.12
C GLN A 149 -7.91 37.71 9.87
N ALA A 150 -7.65 36.95 10.94
CA ALA A 150 -7.20 35.56 10.83
C ALA A 150 -8.25 34.68 10.12
N ASP A 151 -9.52 34.79 10.50
CA ASP A 151 -10.61 34.02 9.89
C ASP A 151 -10.78 34.33 8.40
N ARG A 152 -10.70 35.62 8.01
CA ARG A 152 -10.77 36.03 6.59
C ARG A 152 -9.60 35.48 5.77
N LEU A 153 -8.39 35.56 6.32
CA LEU A 153 -7.19 35.07 5.65
C LEU A 153 -7.22 33.54 5.51
N LEU A 154 -7.62 32.84 6.57
CA LEU A 154 -7.80 31.39 6.55
C LEU A 154 -8.85 30.97 5.51
N GLY A 155 -10.03 31.59 5.51
CA GLY A 155 -11.10 31.27 4.55
C GLY A 155 -10.64 31.48 3.10
N THR A 156 -9.96 32.60 2.83
CA THR A 156 -9.43 32.87 1.48
C THR A 156 -8.35 31.85 1.06
N LEU A 157 -7.50 31.41 1.98
CA LEU A 157 -6.47 30.40 1.70
C LEU A 157 -7.04 28.98 1.60
N ALA A 158 -8.15 28.69 2.28
CA ALA A 158 -8.90 27.44 2.12
C ALA A 158 -9.46 27.31 0.70
N ASP A 159 -9.96 28.40 0.12
CA ASP A 159 -10.45 28.42 -1.27
C ASP A 159 -9.33 28.25 -2.32
N VAL A 160 -8.06 28.44 -1.96
CA VAL A 160 -6.94 28.17 -2.85
C VAL A 160 -6.72 26.66 -2.91
N TYR A 161 -6.87 26.09 -4.11
CA TYR A 161 -6.57 24.68 -4.37
C TYR A 161 -5.20 24.29 -3.78
N TYR A 162 -5.16 23.19 -3.01
CA TYR A 162 -3.99 22.84 -2.18
C TYR A 162 -2.66 22.79 -2.98
N ALA A 163 -2.72 22.40 -4.26
CA ALA A 163 -1.53 22.33 -5.12
C ALA A 163 -0.99 23.70 -5.57
N HIS A 164 -1.74 24.77 -5.32
CA HIS A 164 -1.34 26.16 -5.60
C HIS A 164 -1.09 26.98 -4.32
N ARG A 165 -1.31 26.41 -3.12
CA ARG A 165 -1.18 27.09 -1.83
C ARG A 165 0.28 27.23 -1.40
N SER A 166 1.11 27.88 -2.22
CA SER A 166 2.53 28.13 -1.92
C SER A 166 2.72 29.28 -0.92
N LEU A 167 3.94 29.44 -0.38
CA LEU A 167 4.27 30.62 0.43
C LEU A 167 4.02 31.93 -0.35
N ASP A 168 4.34 31.98 -1.65
CA ASP A 168 4.03 33.16 -2.49
C ASP A 168 2.51 33.42 -2.55
N ALA A 169 1.69 32.38 -2.63
CA ALA A 169 0.24 32.52 -2.56
C ALA A 169 -0.21 33.07 -1.20
N VAL A 170 0.33 32.55 -0.08
CA VAL A 170 0.05 33.07 1.27
C VAL A 170 0.41 34.57 1.36
N MET A 171 1.57 34.95 0.85
CA MET A 171 2.04 36.35 0.87
C MET A 171 1.16 37.27 0.00
N ARG A 172 0.75 36.81 -1.19
CA ARG A 172 -0.14 37.58 -2.08
C ARG A 172 -1.52 37.76 -1.48
N VAL A 173 -2.10 36.70 -0.92
CA VAL A 173 -3.42 36.77 -0.27
C VAL A 173 -3.35 37.72 0.92
N SER A 174 -2.32 37.61 1.77
CA SER A 174 -2.13 38.51 2.92
C SER A 174 -2.09 39.99 2.51
N ARG A 175 -1.38 40.32 1.42
CA ARG A 175 -1.34 41.68 0.87
C ARG A 175 -2.69 42.13 0.29
N ARG A 176 -3.41 41.24 -0.39
CA ARG A 176 -4.75 41.53 -0.94
C ARG A 176 -5.76 41.84 0.16
N GLU A 177 -5.67 41.15 1.28
CA GLU A 177 -6.49 41.38 2.48
C GLU A 177 -6.01 42.58 3.33
N ASN A 178 -5.07 43.38 2.81
CA ASN A 178 -4.49 44.56 3.44
C ASN A 178 -3.81 44.28 4.80
N LEU A 179 -3.09 43.15 4.88
CA LEU A 179 -2.30 42.72 6.06
C LEU A 179 -0.79 42.69 5.76
N PRO A 180 -0.14 43.84 5.46
CA PRO A 180 1.29 43.88 5.20
C PRO A 180 2.13 43.52 6.44
N GLU A 181 1.69 43.90 7.65
CA GLU A 181 2.39 43.59 8.91
C GLU A 181 2.50 42.08 9.16
N PHE A 182 1.45 41.33 8.82
CA PHE A 182 1.47 39.87 8.89
C PHE A 182 2.49 39.26 7.91
N ALA A 183 2.56 39.79 6.69
CA ALA A 183 3.50 39.31 5.69
C ALA A 183 4.96 39.56 6.10
N ASP A 184 5.26 40.75 6.63
CA ASP A 184 6.60 41.09 7.11
C ASP A 184 6.98 40.27 8.34
N TRP A 185 6.05 40.11 9.29
CA TRP A 185 6.23 39.24 10.45
C TRP A 185 6.51 37.78 10.04
N LEU A 186 5.69 37.21 9.16
CA LEU A 186 5.88 35.83 8.71
C LEU A 186 7.23 35.63 8.01
N THR A 187 7.65 36.61 7.21
CA THR A 187 8.97 36.60 6.56
C THR A 187 10.10 36.58 7.59
N HIS A 188 9.98 37.37 8.66
CA HIS A 188 10.96 37.40 9.73
C HIS A 188 11.03 36.08 10.53
N GLU A 189 9.88 35.49 10.87
CA GLU A 189 9.83 34.22 11.58
C GLU A 189 10.43 33.09 10.72
N LEU A 190 10.08 33.01 9.43
CA LEU A 190 10.64 31.99 8.52
C LEU A 190 12.14 32.17 8.25
N ALA A 191 12.65 33.39 8.32
CA ALA A 191 14.09 33.65 8.22
C ALA A 191 14.86 33.20 9.48
N THR A 192 14.17 33.14 10.62
CA THR A 192 14.73 32.69 11.90
C THR A 192 14.62 31.18 12.06
N ASP A 193 13.49 30.60 11.63
CA ASP A 193 13.22 29.16 11.64
C ASP A 193 12.46 28.77 10.36
N GLU A 194 13.12 28.01 9.48
CA GLU A 194 12.51 27.55 8.22
C GLU A 194 11.29 26.63 8.45
N HIS A 195 11.22 25.97 9.61
CA HIS A 195 10.15 25.09 10.01
C HIS A 195 9.07 25.79 10.84
N PHE A 196 9.08 27.13 10.90
CA PHE A 196 8.10 27.88 11.66
C PHE A 196 6.66 27.49 11.25
N GLY A 197 5.88 27.08 12.26
CA GLY A 197 4.50 26.64 12.10
C GLY A 197 4.32 25.28 11.40
N ASP A 198 5.39 24.52 11.16
CA ASP A 198 5.33 23.21 10.51
C ASP A 198 4.82 22.12 11.47
N VAL A 199 3.50 22.13 11.67
CA VAL A 199 2.80 21.17 12.55
C VAL A 199 3.01 19.73 12.09
N LYS A 200 3.00 19.49 10.78
CA LYS A 200 3.18 18.14 10.25
C LYS A 200 4.55 17.59 10.60
N ARG A 201 5.61 18.41 10.49
CA ARG A 201 6.95 18.03 10.93
C ARG A 201 6.99 17.71 12.43
N GLN A 202 6.40 18.57 13.28
CA GLN A 202 6.38 18.33 14.72
C GLN A 202 5.65 17.03 15.08
N ASP A 203 4.44 16.83 14.58
CA ASP A 203 3.65 15.61 14.81
C ASP A 203 4.41 14.35 14.35
N ALA A 204 5.12 14.44 13.22
CA ALA A 204 5.92 13.34 12.71
C ALA A 204 7.13 13.02 13.60
N LEU A 205 7.80 14.03 14.16
CA LEU A 205 8.89 13.83 15.12
C LEU A 205 8.38 13.19 16.43
N ASP A 206 7.25 13.66 16.95
CA ASP A 206 6.61 13.09 18.14
C ASP A 206 6.26 11.60 17.93
N ALA A 207 5.81 11.24 16.73
CA ALA A 207 5.54 9.85 16.38
C ALA A 207 6.78 8.96 16.34
N LEU A 208 7.93 9.48 15.89
CA LEU A 208 9.20 8.75 15.93
C LEU A 208 9.66 8.52 17.35
N ASP A 209 9.51 9.52 18.22
CA ASP A 209 9.90 9.41 19.63
C ASP A 209 9.00 8.42 20.38
N LEU A 210 7.68 8.50 20.17
CA LEU A 210 6.74 7.51 20.70
C LEU A 210 7.05 6.09 20.21
N ALA A 211 7.33 5.93 18.91
CA ALA A 211 7.66 4.62 18.35
C ALA A 211 8.90 4.00 19.01
N ARG A 212 9.93 4.81 19.30
CA ARG A 212 11.14 4.38 20.00
C ARG A 212 10.90 4.04 21.47
N GLU A 213 10.11 4.86 22.16
CA GLU A 213 9.70 4.58 23.55
C GLU A 213 8.99 3.23 23.65
N MET A 214 8.08 2.97 22.72
CA MET A 214 7.28 1.74 22.67
C MET A 214 8.00 0.54 22.04
N ALA A 215 9.18 0.73 21.43
CA ALA A 215 9.87 -0.33 20.68
C ALA A 215 10.23 -1.56 21.53
N LYS A 216 10.34 -1.39 22.85
CA LYS A 216 10.64 -2.47 23.81
C LYS A 216 9.40 -3.15 24.38
N THR A 217 8.22 -2.61 24.11
CA THR A 217 6.95 -3.13 24.60
C THR A 217 6.29 -3.94 23.49
N PRO A 218 6.08 -5.25 23.67
CA PRO A 218 5.33 -6.07 22.72
C PRO A 218 3.95 -5.45 22.45
N ALA A 219 3.50 -5.49 21.20
CA ALA A 219 2.12 -5.19 20.87
C ALA A 219 1.35 -6.49 20.85
N GLU A 220 0.33 -6.59 21.69
CA GLU A 220 -0.59 -7.73 21.64
C GLU A 220 -1.51 -7.58 20.44
N PRO A 221 -1.86 -8.68 19.73
CA PRO A 221 -2.90 -8.65 18.71
C PRO A 221 -4.20 -8.13 19.30
N VAL A 222 -4.85 -7.18 18.62
CA VAL A 222 -6.17 -6.71 19.04
C VAL A 222 -7.20 -7.79 18.72
N GLU A 223 -7.82 -8.34 19.76
CA GLU A 223 -8.83 -9.39 19.62
C GLU A 223 -10.02 -8.92 18.76
N GLY A 224 -10.57 -9.83 17.95
CA GLY A 224 -11.75 -9.54 17.12
C GLY A 224 -11.48 -8.82 15.80
N LEU A 225 -10.24 -8.37 15.52
CA LEU A 225 -9.88 -7.74 14.24
C LEU A 225 -9.53 -8.74 13.12
N THR A 226 -10.19 -9.90 13.10
CA THR A 226 -10.03 -10.90 12.04
C THR A 226 -11.05 -10.65 10.93
N TRP A 227 -10.69 -9.80 9.96
CA TRP A 227 -11.56 -9.47 8.82
C TRP A 227 -11.11 -10.12 7.51
N THR A 228 -11.77 -11.21 7.14
CA THR A 228 -11.49 -11.98 5.91
C THR A 228 -12.61 -11.81 4.88
N THR A 229 -12.59 -10.68 4.17
CA THR A 229 -13.47 -10.47 3.01
C THR A 229 -12.84 -10.99 1.71
N ARG A 230 -13.66 -11.34 0.71
CA ARG A 230 -13.16 -11.73 -0.63
C ARG A 230 -12.25 -10.66 -1.24
N CYS A 231 -12.62 -9.38 -1.17
CA CYS A 231 -11.81 -8.29 -1.71
C CYS A 231 -10.47 -8.17 -0.98
N PHE A 232 -10.50 -8.22 0.35
CA PHE A 232 -9.27 -8.21 1.16
C PHE A 232 -8.34 -9.36 0.77
N ARG A 233 -8.87 -10.58 0.65
CA ARG A 233 -8.09 -11.76 0.27
C ARG A 233 -7.46 -11.61 -1.11
N GLN A 234 -8.20 -11.06 -2.07
CA GLN A 234 -7.68 -10.76 -3.40
C GLN A 234 -6.53 -9.75 -3.35
N TRP A 235 -6.66 -8.67 -2.58
CA TRP A 235 -5.61 -7.66 -2.44
C TRP A 235 -4.37 -8.23 -1.74
N ALA A 236 -4.54 -8.88 -0.59
CA ALA A 236 -3.46 -9.50 0.16
C ALA A 236 -2.66 -10.47 -0.72
N ASN A 237 -3.34 -11.34 -1.46
CA ASN A 237 -2.68 -12.28 -2.36
C ASN A 237 -1.96 -11.59 -3.53
N ALA A 238 -2.48 -10.48 -4.04
CA ALA A 238 -1.87 -9.75 -5.15
C ALA A 238 -0.53 -9.08 -4.76
N PHE A 239 -0.35 -8.76 -3.47
CA PHE A 239 0.86 -8.15 -2.93
C PHE A 239 1.77 -9.12 -2.17
N ALA A 240 1.27 -10.29 -1.78
CA ALA A 240 2.08 -11.33 -1.17
C ALA A 240 3.26 -11.70 -2.08
N ALA A 241 4.47 -11.60 -1.53
CA ALA A 241 5.71 -11.87 -2.25
C ALA A 241 6.76 -12.40 -1.28
N LEU A 242 7.72 -13.15 -1.82
CA LEU A 242 8.87 -13.68 -1.07
C LEU A 242 10.14 -13.40 -1.85
N ASP A 243 11.25 -13.24 -1.13
CA ASP A 243 12.56 -13.05 -1.73
C ASP A 243 13.07 -14.40 -2.30
N THR A 244 13.63 -14.36 -3.51
CA THR A 244 14.15 -15.52 -4.26
C THR A 244 15.50 -15.20 -4.90
N GLU A 245 16.15 -16.18 -5.53
CA GLU A 245 17.38 -15.99 -6.32
C GLU A 245 17.21 -15.04 -7.52
N HIS A 246 15.97 -14.77 -7.93
CA HIS A 246 15.63 -13.82 -9.01
C HIS A 246 15.05 -12.50 -8.48
N GLY A 247 15.29 -12.19 -7.20
CA GLY A 247 14.69 -11.05 -6.51
C GLY A 247 13.32 -11.38 -5.92
N ARG A 248 12.51 -10.35 -5.68
CA ARG A 248 11.22 -10.49 -5.02
C ARG A 248 10.15 -10.91 -6.04
N LEU A 249 9.71 -12.16 -5.95
CA LEU A 249 8.67 -12.73 -6.82
C LEU A 249 7.33 -12.82 -6.07
N ARG A 250 6.23 -12.50 -6.76
CA ARG A 250 4.89 -12.54 -6.17
C ARG A 250 4.47 -13.99 -5.92
N THR A 251 4.00 -14.28 -4.72
CA THR A 251 3.55 -15.62 -4.31
C THR A 251 2.38 -16.08 -5.18
N LEU A 252 1.46 -15.17 -5.52
CA LEU A 252 0.35 -15.48 -6.42
C LEU A 252 0.81 -15.93 -7.81
N GLU A 253 1.79 -15.27 -8.41
CA GLU A 253 2.29 -15.65 -9.73
C GLU A 253 2.96 -17.03 -9.70
N ARG A 254 3.75 -17.30 -8.65
CA ARG A 254 4.41 -18.59 -8.43
C ARG A 254 3.40 -19.71 -8.25
N VAL A 255 2.40 -19.52 -7.38
CA VAL A 255 1.33 -20.52 -7.18
C VAL A 255 0.54 -20.72 -8.46
N THR A 256 0.19 -19.64 -9.17
CA THR A 256 -0.55 -19.74 -10.44
C THR A 256 0.26 -20.47 -11.51
N PHE A 257 1.57 -20.23 -11.57
CA PHE A 257 2.46 -20.97 -12.46
C PHE A 257 2.42 -22.47 -12.16
N GLN A 258 2.51 -22.85 -10.88
CA GLN A 258 2.38 -24.26 -10.47
C GLN A 258 0.99 -24.83 -10.79
N GLN A 259 -0.09 -24.07 -10.55
CA GLN A 259 -1.47 -24.47 -10.91
C GLN A 259 -1.60 -24.81 -12.39
N ILE A 260 -0.98 -24.00 -13.26
CA ILE A 260 -1.07 -24.15 -14.71
C ILE A 260 -0.14 -25.23 -15.22
N PHE A 261 1.14 -25.19 -14.86
CA PHE A 261 2.21 -25.95 -15.52
C PHE A 261 2.65 -27.22 -14.79
N ASP A 262 2.47 -27.35 -13.46
CA ASP A 262 2.77 -28.61 -12.77
C ASP A 262 1.61 -29.60 -12.96
N PRO A 263 1.81 -30.72 -13.69
CA PRO A 263 0.76 -31.73 -13.85
C PRO A 263 0.38 -32.38 -12.50
N ARG A 264 1.25 -32.32 -11.50
CA ARG A 264 1.03 -32.87 -10.16
C ARG A 264 0.51 -31.85 -9.14
N PHE A 265 0.20 -30.63 -9.56
CA PHE A 265 -0.39 -29.64 -8.66
C PHE A 265 -1.76 -30.08 -8.13
N LYS A 266 -2.49 -30.93 -8.87
CA LYS A 266 -3.77 -31.47 -8.45
C LYS A 266 -3.66 -32.21 -7.10
N GLN A 267 -2.59 -33.00 -6.93
CA GLN A 267 -2.32 -33.70 -5.67
C GLN A 267 -2.03 -32.71 -4.53
N VAL A 268 -1.23 -31.67 -4.81
CA VAL A 268 -0.92 -30.60 -3.84
C VAL A 268 -2.19 -29.91 -3.38
N TRP A 269 -3.08 -29.56 -4.31
CA TRP A 269 -4.36 -28.95 -4.01
C TRP A 269 -5.27 -29.87 -3.19
N TRP A 270 -5.31 -31.16 -3.53
CA TRP A 270 -6.10 -32.14 -2.80
C TRP A 270 -5.59 -32.33 -1.36
N GLU A 271 -4.28 -32.44 -1.16
CA GLU A 271 -3.66 -32.51 0.16
C GLU A 271 -3.94 -31.24 0.99
N TYR A 272 -3.91 -30.07 0.35
CA TYR A 272 -4.29 -28.81 0.98
C TYR A 272 -5.75 -28.84 1.46
N LEU A 273 -6.70 -29.26 0.62
CA LEU A 273 -8.11 -29.38 1.00
C LEU A 273 -8.31 -30.37 2.16
N ILE A 274 -7.68 -31.55 2.10
CA ILE A 274 -7.72 -32.52 3.21
C ILE A 274 -7.23 -31.89 4.52
N SER A 275 -6.19 -31.06 4.46
CA SER A 275 -5.66 -30.37 5.66
C SER A 275 -6.66 -29.39 6.29
N LEU A 276 -7.71 -28.99 5.57
CA LEU A 276 -8.83 -28.20 6.06
C LEU A 276 -10.00 -29.05 6.61
N GLY A 277 -9.87 -30.38 6.63
CA GLY A 277 -10.87 -31.31 7.15
C GLY A 277 -11.92 -31.76 6.14
N THR A 278 -11.61 -31.79 4.84
CA THR A 278 -12.60 -32.01 3.76
C THR A 278 -12.64 -33.44 3.21
N SER A 279 -12.32 -34.44 4.02
CA SER A 279 -12.11 -35.83 3.56
C SER A 279 -13.37 -36.57 3.07
N ASP A 280 -14.56 -36.03 3.31
CA ASP A 280 -15.80 -36.80 3.24
C ASP A 280 -16.48 -36.77 1.86
N LEU A 281 -15.96 -35.98 0.92
CA LEU A 281 -16.49 -35.86 -0.44
C LEU A 281 -15.54 -36.50 -1.46
N PRO A 282 -16.07 -37.02 -2.59
CA PRO A 282 -15.23 -37.39 -3.73
C PRO A 282 -14.37 -36.20 -4.17
N TRP A 283 -13.12 -36.47 -4.57
CA TRP A 283 -12.12 -35.46 -4.95
C TRP A 283 -12.71 -34.34 -5.82
N THR A 284 -13.28 -34.68 -6.97
CA THR A 284 -13.75 -33.70 -7.96
C THR A 284 -14.87 -32.82 -7.41
N VAL A 285 -15.75 -33.39 -6.59
CA VAL A 285 -16.84 -32.66 -5.91
C VAL A 285 -16.29 -31.74 -4.83
N ALA A 286 -15.34 -32.21 -4.01
CA ALA A 286 -14.69 -31.37 -3.01
C ALA A 286 -13.99 -30.17 -3.65
N CYS A 287 -13.24 -30.40 -4.73
CA CYS A 287 -12.55 -29.34 -5.47
C CYS A 287 -13.52 -28.31 -6.08
N ALA A 288 -14.72 -28.72 -6.49
CA ALA A 288 -15.72 -27.81 -7.03
C ALA A 288 -16.47 -27.02 -5.95
N VAL A 289 -16.77 -27.65 -4.80
CA VAL A 289 -17.70 -27.08 -3.80
C VAL A 289 -16.97 -26.35 -2.66
N ILE A 290 -15.82 -26.83 -2.21
CA ILE A 290 -15.16 -26.31 -1.01
C ILE A 290 -14.15 -25.19 -1.34
N ASN A 291 -13.65 -25.17 -2.59
CA ASN A 291 -12.63 -24.28 -3.15
C ASN A 291 -12.44 -22.92 -2.41
N PRO A 292 -11.63 -22.89 -1.34
CA PRO A 292 -11.51 -21.71 -0.53
C PRO A 292 -10.50 -20.73 -1.15
N ARG A 293 -10.69 -19.44 -0.90
CA ARG A 293 -9.70 -18.43 -1.29
C ARG A 293 -8.51 -18.48 -0.32
N VAL A 294 -7.45 -19.15 -0.76
CA VAL A 294 -6.21 -19.37 0.01
C VAL A 294 -5.52 -18.09 0.44
N ASP A 295 -5.01 -18.06 1.67
CA ASP A 295 -4.18 -16.97 2.17
C ASP A 295 -2.74 -17.12 1.68
N LEU A 296 -2.35 -16.37 0.64
CA LEU A 296 -0.98 -16.42 0.14
C LEU A 296 -0.02 -15.51 0.92
N SER A 297 -0.54 -14.70 1.86
CA SER A 297 0.28 -13.92 2.79
C SER A 297 0.72 -14.75 4.00
N ASP A 298 0.07 -15.89 4.26
CA ASP A 298 0.49 -16.87 5.25
C ASP A 298 1.61 -17.77 4.70
N GLU A 299 2.76 -17.76 5.37
CA GLU A 299 3.96 -18.46 4.92
C GLU A 299 3.75 -19.99 4.88
N GLN A 300 2.99 -20.54 5.84
CA GLN A 300 2.72 -21.98 5.88
C GLN A 300 1.83 -22.43 4.72
N THR A 301 0.78 -21.65 4.42
CA THR A 301 -0.10 -21.89 3.27
C THR A 301 0.67 -21.76 1.97
N ALA A 302 1.46 -20.69 1.80
CA ALA A 302 2.31 -20.49 0.62
C ALA A 302 3.31 -21.65 0.44
N ALA A 303 4.00 -22.07 1.49
CA ALA A 303 4.96 -23.17 1.45
C ALA A 303 4.31 -24.51 1.07
N ARG A 304 3.10 -24.80 1.53
CA ARG A 304 2.34 -26.00 1.14
C ARG A 304 1.98 -25.99 -0.35
N LEU A 305 1.47 -24.86 -0.86
CA LEU A 305 1.10 -24.74 -2.27
C LEU A 305 2.31 -24.72 -3.21
N LEU A 306 3.47 -24.28 -2.72
CA LEU A 306 4.72 -24.23 -3.47
C LEU A 306 5.66 -25.41 -3.16
N ILE A 307 5.17 -26.48 -2.52
CA ILE A 307 6.00 -27.61 -2.06
C ILE A 307 6.75 -28.32 -3.21
N ARG A 308 6.25 -28.20 -4.44
CA ARG A 308 6.83 -28.79 -5.66
C ARG A 308 7.60 -27.79 -6.53
N GLU A 309 7.65 -26.51 -6.14
CA GLU A 309 8.32 -25.47 -6.92
C GLU A 309 9.83 -25.72 -7.00
N THR A 310 10.36 -25.64 -8.21
CA THR A 310 11.79 -25.78 -8.51
C THR A 310 12.45 -24.42 -8.81
N PRO A 311 13.79 -24.34 -8.73
CA PRO A 311 14.53 -23.16 -9.20
C PRO A 311 14.27 -22.82 -10.67
N THR A 312 14.05 -23.83 -11.51
CA THR A 312 13.69 -23.66 -12.93
C THR A 312 12.33 -22.97 -13.06
N ASP A 313 11.33 -23.38 -12.27
CA ASP A 313 10.01 -22.73 -12.30
C ASP A 313 10.12 -21.26 -11.90
N ARG A 314 10.93 -20.92 -10.88
CA ARG A 314 11.17 -19.52 -10.50
C ARG A 314 11.88 -18.73 -11.60
N THR A 315 12.82 -19.36 -12.31
CA THR A 315 13.46 -18.76 -13.48
C THR A 315 12.43 -18.46 -14.57
N ASP A 316 11.52 -19.39 -14.84
CA ASP A 316 10.49 -19.25 -15.86
C ASP A 316 9.45 -18.19 -15.49
N VAL A 317 9.00 -18.14 -14.24
CA VAL A 317 8.12 -17.07 -13.73
C VAL A 317 8.77 -15.69 -13.94
N ALA A 318 10.02 -15.53 -13.52
CA ALA A 318 10.75 -14.27 -13.68
C ALA A 318 10.91 -13.89 -15.16
N ARG A 319 11.27 -14.86 -16.00
CA ARG A 319 11.46 -14.69 -17.44
C ARG A 319 10.16 -14.32 -18.15
N TYR A 320 9.05 -14.98 -17.81
CA TYR A 320 7.74 -14.70 -18.40
C TYR A 320 7.27 -13.29 -18.04
N SER A 321 7.50 -12.86 -16.79
CA SER A 321 7.25 -11.47 -16.39
C SER A 321 8.06 -10.48 -17.24
N ALA A 322 9.38 -10.71 -17.37
CA ALA A 322 10.25 -9.85 -18.17
C ALA A 322 9.83 -9.78 -19.65
N VAL A 323 9.30 -10.87 -20.22
CA VAL A 323 8.75 -10.88 -21.58
C VAL A 323 7.52 -9.97 -21.70
N ASN A 324 6.64 -9.95 -20.69
CA ASN A 324 5.50 -9.04 -20.69
C ASN A 324 5.93 -7.59 -20.57
N ASP A 325 6.92 -7.30 -19.73
CA ASP A 325 7.41 -5.93 -19.54
C ASP A 325 8.05 -5.41 -20.83
N GLN A 326 8.87 -6.21 -21.52
CA GLN A 326 9.40 -5.89 -22.84
C GLN A 326 8.27 -5.64 -23.88
N ALA A 327 7.21 -6.45 -23.85
CA ALA A 327 6.09 -6.28 -24.76
C ALA A 327 5.29 -4.99 -24.49
N ARG A 328 5.12 -4.61 -23.21
CA ARG A 328 4.48 -3.36 -22.79
C ARG A 328 5.32 -2.13 -23.18
N GLU A 329 6.64 -2.21 -23.03
CA GLU A 329 7.57 -1.15 -23.43
C GLU A 329 7.58 -0.95 -24.94
N ALA A 330 7.61 -2.04 -25.71
CA ALA A 330 7.56 -2.00 -27.17
C ALA A 330 6.21 -1.51 -27.71
N ASN A 331 5.10 -1.82 -27.01
CA ASN A 331 3.74 -1.47 -27.41
C ASN A 331 2.98 -0.84 -26.25
N ARG A 332 2.97 0.50 -26.16
CA ARG A 332 2.34 1.26 -25.05
C ARG A 332 0.86 0.97 -24.75
N GLY A 333 0.14 0.30 -25.65
CA GLY A 333 -1.25 -0.13 -25.46
C GLY A 333 -1.43 -1.62 -25.18
N PHE A 334 -0.35 -2.40 -25.11
CA PHE A 334 -0.40 -3.82 -24.84
C PHE A 334 -0.46 -4.08 -23.34
N PHE A 335 -1.37 -4.98 -22.96
CA PHE A 335 -1.47 -5.53 -21.61
C PHE A 335 -1.73 -7.03 -21.75
N PRO A 336 -1.14 -7.91 -20.92
CA PRO A 336 -1.46 -9.35 -20.93
C PRO A 336 -2.97 -9.64 -20.85
N GLU A 337 -3.70 -8.77 -20.14
CA GLU A 337 -5.15 -8.77 -20.02
C GLU A 337 -5.87 -8.67 -21.38
N ALA A 338 -5.26 -8.04 -22.37
CA ALA A 338 -5.80 -7.85 -23.72
C ALA A 338 -5.62 -9.07 -24.64
N ILE A 339 -4.89 -10.11 -24.21
CA ILE A 339 -4.75 -11.35 -24.98
C ILE A 339 -6.15 -11.95 -25.20
N LYS A 340 -6.43 -12.55 -26.37
CA LYS A 340 -7.77 -13.13 -26.62
C LYS A 340 -7.99 -14.35 -25.75
N GLU A 341 -9.17 -14.47 -25.13
CA GLU A 341 -9.55 -15.63 -24.31
C GLU A 341 -9.35 -16.96 -25.05
N SER A 342 -9.65 -17.02 -26.36
CA SER A 342 -9.45 -18.23 -27.16
C SER A 342 -8.00 -18.72 -27.16
N VAL A 343 -7.02 -17.80 -27.26
CA VAL A 343 -5.59 -18.15 -27.23
C VAL A 343 -5.19 -18.73 -25.88
N VAL A 344 -5.74 -18.18 -24.80
CA VAL A 344 -5.47 -18.68 -23.44
C VAL A 344 -6.10 -20.06 -23.23
N ARG A 345 -7.33 -20.27 -23.70
CA ARG A 345 -8.00 -21.57 -23.63
C ARG A 345 -7.25 -22.64 -24.42
N ASP A 346 -6.77 -22.31 -25.61
CA ASP A 346 -5.97 -23.24 -26.44
C ASP A 346 -4.66 -23.62 -25.73
N MET A 347 -3.99 -22.64 -25.09
CA MET A 347 -2.81 -22.89 -24.27
C MET A 347 -3.13 -23.82 -23.09
N LEU A 348 -4.18 -23.52 -22.31
CA LEU A 348 -4.57 -24.34 -21.16
C LEU A 348 -4.94 -25.77 -21.59
N ALA A 349 -5.68 -25.92 -22.69
CA ALA A 349 -6.05 -27.23 -23.24
C ALA A 349 -4.80 -28.04 -23.61
N ALA A 350 -3.83 -27.41 -24.26
CA ALA A 350 -2.56 -28.04 -24.62
C ALA A 350 -1.73 -28.41 -23.39
N VAL A 351 -1.60 -27.51 -22.40
CA VAL A 351 -0.81 -27.74 -21.18
C VAL A 351 -1.46 -28.82 -20.29
N TRP A 352 -2.78 -28.82 -20.16
CA TRP A 352 -3.51 -29.77 -19.33
C TRP A 352 -3.83 -31.09 -20.04
N GLY A 353 -3.57 -31.20 -21.35
CA GLY A 353 -3.84 -32.40 -22.14
C GLY A 353 -5.32 -32.74 -22.21
N THR A 354 -6.19 -31.73 -22.28
CA THR A 354 -7.65 -31.89 -22.26
C THR A 354 -8.32 -31.16 -23.43
N GLY A 355 -9.54 -31.55 -23.77
CA GLY A 355 -10.37 -30.81 -24.73
C GLY A 355 -10.99 -29.54 -24.11
N PRO A 356 -11.61 -28.66 -24.92
CA PRO A 356 -12.24 -27.43 -24.43
C PRO A 356 -13.26 -27.65 -23.32
N ASP A 357 -14.00 -28.76 -23.35
CA ASP A 357 -15.04 -29.10 -22.38
C ASP A 357 -14.48 -29.58 -21.03
N GLY A 358 -13.22 -30.04 -20.99
CA GLY A 358 -12.57 -30.52 -19.78
C GLY A 358 -11.85 -29.43 -18.96
N LEU A 359 -11.78 -28.20 -19.49
CA LEU A 359 -11.08 -27.09 -18.82
C LEU A 359 -11.71 -26.69 -17.47
N GLU A 360 -13.03 -26.81 -17.34
CA GLU A 360 -13.74 -26.44 -16.11
C GLU A 360 -13.35 -27.36 -14.95
N GLU A 361 -13.38 -28.67 -15.19
CA GLU A 361 -12.99 -29.67 -14.20
C GLU A 361 -11.50 -29.57 -13.85
N GLU A 362 -10.64 -29.38 -14.86
CA GLU A 362 -9.21 -29.14 -14.65
C GLU A 362 -8.94 -27.91 -13.76
N ALA A 363 -9.67 -26.82 -13.99
CA ALA A 363 -9.55 -25.62 -13.17
C ALA A 363 -9.86 -25.91 -11.70
N TRP A 364 -10.97 -26.60 -11.40
CA TRP A 364 -11.35 -26.93 -10.03
C TRP A 364 -10.34 -27.81 -9.31
N VAL A 365 -9.88 -28.89 -9.96
CA VAL A 365 -8.90 -29.81 -9.34
C VAL A 365 -7.51 -29.17 -9.15
N ARG A 366 -7.30 -27.97 -9.71
CA ARG A 366 -6.10 -27.14 -9.56
C ARG A 366 -6.31 -25.95 -8.62
N GLY A 367 -7.47 -25.84 -7.97
CA GLY A 367 -7.77 -24.76 -7.02
C GLY A 367 -8.14 -23.42 -7.65
N LEU A 368 -8.56 -23.43 -8.91
CA LEU A 368 -9.13 -22.27 -9.62
C LEU A 368 -10.66 -22.37 -9.59
N HIS A 369 -11.39 -21.26 -9.52
CA HIS A 369 -12.87 -21.27 -9.38
C HIS A 369 -13.58 -21.37 -10.74
N GLY A 370 -13.03 -22.16 -11.66
CA GLY A 370 -13.58 -22.42 -13.00
C GLY A 370 -12.75 -21.82 -14.13
N VAL A 371 -13.18 -22.07 -15.38
CA VAL A 371 -12.40 -21.76 -16.59
C VAL A 371 -12.11 -20.26 -16.74
N ARG A 372 -13.05 -19.40 -16.32
CA ARG A 372 -12.87 -17.95 -16.41
C ARG A 372 -11.69 -17.47 -15.57
N GLU A 373 -11.57 -17.96 -14.34
CA GLU A 373 -10.44 -17.62 -13.49
C GLU A 373 -9.15 -18.23 -14.01
N ALA A 374 -9.18 -19.48 -14.50
CA ALA A 374 -8.02 -20.10 -15.12
C ALA A 374 -7.49 -19.28 -16.30
N VAL A 375 -8.39 -18.81 -17.17
CA VAL A 375 -8.04 -17.93 -18.28
C VAL A 375 -7.39 -16.64 -17.75
N ASP A 376 -8.05 -15.92 -16.85
CA ASP A 376 -7.53 -14.64 -16.38
C ASP A 376 -6.17 -14.78 -15.67
N ALA A 377 -5.99 -15.84 -14.88
CA ALA A 377 -4.77 -16.15 -14.18
C ALA A 377 -3.63 -16.60 -15.13
N ALA A 378 -3.96 -17.21 -16.27
CA ALA A 378 -2.98 -17.71 -17.23
C ALA A 378 -2.46 -16.65 -18.22
N ARG A 379 -3.17 -15.53 -18.39
CA ARG A 379 -2.80 -14.45 -19.33
C ARG A 379 -1.35 -13.98 -19.21
N PRO A 380 -0.79 -13.74 -18.00
CA PRO A 380 0.60 -13.30 -17.88
C PRO A 380 1.62 -14.32 -18.39
N PHE A 381 1.27 -15.60 -18.55
CA PHE A 381 2.24 -16.62 -18.95
C PHE A 381 2.22 -16.91 -20.45
N VAL A 382 1.22 -16.42 -21.19
CA VAL A 382 1.00 -16.77 -22.61
C VAL A 382 2.18 -16.39 -23.49
N LEU A 383 2.70 -15.15 -23.39
CA LEU A 383 3.80 -14.71 -24.25
C LEU A 383 5.08 -15.51 -23.99
N GLY A 384 5.36 -15.81 -22.72
CA GLY A 384 6.49 -16.64 -22.32
C GLY A 384 6.37 -18.06 -22.86
N PHE A 385 5.21 -18.67 -22.68
CA PHE A 385 4.91 -20.01 -23.17
C PHE A 385 5.04 -20.12 -24.70
N LEU A 386 4.51 -19.15 -25.46
CA LEU A 386 4.61 -19.16 -26.91
C LEU A 386 6.07 -19.08 -27.38
N LYS A 387 6.91 -18.27 -26.71
CA LYS A 387 8.36 -18.23 -27.00
C LYS A 387 9.04 -19.56 -26.75
N ASP A 388 8.66 -20.29 -25.70
CA ASP A 388 9.22 -21.61 -25.41
C ASP A 388 8.81 -22.65 -26.46
N GLN A 389 7.54 -22.61 -26.90
CA GLN A 389 7.06 -23.46 -27.99
C GLN A 389 7.77 -23.16 -29.32
N GLU A 390 8.06 -21.88 -29.61
CA GLU A 390 8.85 -21.50 -30.78
C GLU A 390 10.30 -21.97 -30.68
N ALA A 391 10.92 -21.86 -29.51
CA ALA A 391 12.29 -22.32 -29.28
C ALA A 391 12.41 -23.85 -29.38
N ALA A 392 11.43 -24.60 -28.88
CA ALA A 392 11.40 -26.06 -28.95
C ALA A 392 11.18 -26.62 -30.37
N ARG A 393 10.71 -25.78 -31.30
CA ARG A 393 10.51 -26.14 -32.73
C ARG A 393 11.74 -25.84 -33.60
N ARG A 394 12.74 -25.12 -33.07
CA ARG A 394 14.01 -24.83 -33.74
C ARG A 394 15.05 -25.85 -33.31
#